data_AF-A0A5N7X5A2-F1
#
_entry.id   AF-A0A5N7X5A2-F1
#
_cell.length_a   1.000
_cell.length_b   1.000
_cell.length_c   1.000
_cell.angle_alpha   90.00
_cell.angle_beta   90.00
_cell.angle_gamma   90.00
#
_symmetry.space_group_name_H-M   'P 1'
#
loop_
_entity.id
_entity.type
_entity.pdbx_description
1 polymer ?
#
loop_
_entity_poly.entity_id
_entity_poly.type
_entity_poly.pdbx_seq_one_letter_code
_entity_poly.pdbx_strand_id
1 'polypeptide(L)'
;MHQLNHTRQLSKQQGITLLESLIAIVVAALGILGILGVQMRTLTDTQTSMRRAQAIRLIEDLSERMKVNPNALSGINTYVAGWTATPPTTAATKKCVGSTTCTQAELAEYDLKEWKRLVERSLPLGNAATFLALADGDSSSITNRRQLGVLIRWRENEREDFASDAAGTAAKKAYKDAINTGASIKSDGSIGTKDPTACPANFTCHLQYIPVSARCAPDFRAGNSAPLFFCPGT
;
A
#
# COMPACT_ATOMS: atom_id res chain seq x y z
N MET A 1 -51.10 -30.67 -73.64
CA MET A 1 -50.16 -29.73 -72.97
C MET A 1 -50.76 -29.35 -71.63
N HIS A 2 -50.27 -29.93 -70.53
CA HIS A 2 -50.71 -29.65 -69.16
C HIS A 2 -50.04 -28.35 -68.66
N GLN A 3 -50.84 -27.36 -68.26
CA GLN A 3 -50.32 -26.19 -67.53
C GLN A 3 -50.41 -26.45 -66.03
N LEU A 4 -49.25 -26.42 -65.36
CA LEU A 4 -49.16 -26.49 -63.91
C LEU A 4 -49.38 -25.08 -63.34
N ASN A 5 -50.53 -24.88 -62.69
CA ASN A 5 -50.81 -23.68 -61.91
C ASN A 5 -49.97 -23.71 -60.62
N HIS A 6 -48.94 -22.87 -60.54
CA HIS A 6 -48.25 -22.58 -59.28
C HIS A 6 -49.08 -21.57 -58.48
N THR A 7 -49.87 -22.05 -57.53
CA THR A 7 -50.45 -21.22 -56.48
C THR A 7 -49.34 -20.71 -55.56
N ARG A 8 -48.91 -19.45 -55.75
CA ARG A 8 -48.07 -18.76 -54.77
C ARG A 8 -48.88 -18.55 -53.50
N GLN A 9 -48.57 -19.28 -52.44
CA GLN A 9 -49.01 -18.95 -51.10
C GLN A 9 -48.35 -17.64 -50.67
N LEU A 10 -49.11 -16.54 -50.68
CA LEU A 10 -48.73 -15.30 -50.00
C LEU A 10 -48.91 -15.54 -48.49
N SER A 11 -47.80 -15.83 -47.81
CA SER A 11 -47.78 -15.88 -46.35
C SER A 11 -48.18 -14.50 -45.79
N LYS A 12 -49.23 -14.46 -44.96
CA LYS A 12 -49.61 -13.23 -44.25
C LYS A 12 -48.51 -12.90 -43.25
N GLN A 13 -47.85 -11.76 -43.45
CA GLN A 13 -46.94 -11.17 -42.46
C GLN A 13 -47.72 -10.87 -41.18
N GLN A 14 -47.57 -11.73 -40.17
CA GLN A 14 -48.15 -11.49 -38.85
C GLN A 14 -47.28 -10.44 -38.15
N GLY A 15 -47.89 -9.30 -37.80
CA GLY A 15 -47.24 -8.13 -37.20
C GLY A 15 -46.77 -8.33 -35.74
N ILE A 16 -46.05 -9.41 -35.46
CA ILE A 16 -45.50 -9.74 -34.14
C ILE A 16 -44.04 -9.21 -34.01
N THR A 17 -43.44 -8.75 -35.11
CA THR A 17 -42.04 -8.27 -35.17
C THR A 17 -41.75 -7.04 -34.30
N LEU A 18 -42.75 -6.18 -34.06
CA LEU A 18 -42.57 -4.97 -33.25
C LEU A 18 -42.46 -5.29 -31.75
N LEU A 19 -43.27 -6.24 -31.26
CA LEU A 19 -43.20 -6.70 -29.87
C LEU A 19 -41.91 -7.47 -29.61
N GLU A 20 -41.51 -8.33 -30.54
CA GLU A 20 -40.25 -9.07 -30.47
C GLU A 20 -39.03 -8.15 -30.43
N SER A 21 -39.02 -7.11 -31.27
CA SER A 21 -37.96 -6.10 -31.27
C SER A 21 -37.91 -5.30 -29.96
N LEU A 22 -39.07 -4.95 -29.39
CA LEU A 22 -39.14 -4.25 -28.12
C LEU A 22 -38.57 -5.10 -26.97
N ILE A 23 -38.94 -6.38 -26.91
CA ILE A 23 -38.41 -7.32 -25.93
C ILE A 23 -36.90 -7.51 -26.11
N ALA A 24 -36.42 -7.65 -27.34
CA ALA A 24 -34.99 -7.78 -27.63
C ALA A 24 -34.19 -6.56 -27.15
N ILE A 25 -34.70 -5.34 -27.37
CA ILE A 25 -34.08 -4.11 -26.88
C ILE A 25 -34.07 -4.06 -25.35
N VAL A 26 -35.15 -4.45 -24.69
CA VAL A 26 -35.22 -4.49 -23.21
C VAL A 26 -34.20 -5.48 -22.64
N VAL A 27 -34.13 -6.70 -23.19
CA VAL A 27 -33.17 -7.71 -22.74
C VAL A 27 -31.73 -7.25 -23.00
N ALA A 28 -31.46 -6.65 -24.16
CA ALA A 28 -30.15 -6.10 -24.49
C ALA A 28 -29.75 -4.96 -23.53
N ALA A 29 -30.69 -4.05 -23.22
CA ALA A 29 -30.46 -2.96 -22.27
C ALA A 29 -30.13 -3.49 -20.87
N LEU A 30 -30.87 -4.49 -20.37
CA LEU A 30 -30.58 -5.14 -19.09
C LEU A 30 -29.20 -5.84 -19.10
N GLY A 31 -28.85 -6.49 -20.21
CA GLY A 31 -27.53 -7.10 -20.39
C GLY A 31 -26.39 -6.08 -20.31
N ILE A 32 -26.52 -4.95 -21.00
CA ILE A 32 -25.51 -3.87 -20.99
C ILE A 32 -25.40 -3.25 -19.58
N LEU A 33 -26.53 -2.99 -18.90
CA LEU A 33 -26.52 -2.48 -17.53
C LEU A 33 -25.81 -3.44 -16.56
N GLY A 34 -26.02 -4.75 -16.73
CA GLY A 34 -25.30 -5.77 -15.97
C GLY A 34 -23.78 -5.71 -16.18
N ILE A 35 -23.33 -5.60 -17.42
CA ILE A 35 -21.90 -5.50 -17.77
C ILE A 35 -21.29 -4.21 -17.21
N LEU A 36 -21.97 -3.07 -17.34
CA LEU A 36 -21.50 -1.80 -16.78
C LEU A 36 -21.33 -1.86 -15.26
N GLY A 37 -22.26 -2.53 -14.55
CA GLY A 37 -22.14 -2.77 -13.12
C GLY A 37 -20.86 -3.53 -12.76
N VAL A 38 -20.54 -4.60 -13.49
CA VAL A 38 -19.31 -5.37 -13.30
C VAL A 38 -18.08 -4.53 -13.63
N GLN A 39 -18.08 -3.79 -14.73
CA GLN A 39 -16.96 -2.93 -15.13
C GLN A 39 -16.62 -1.88 -14.06
N MET A 40 -17.63 -1.24 -13.47
CA MET A 40 -17.42 -0.26 -12.39
C MET A 40 -16.79 -0.91 -11.15
N ARG A 41 -17.25 -2.11 -10.77
CA ARG A 41 -16.66 -2.85 -9.64
C ARG A 41 -15.21 -3.25 -9.92
N THR A 42 -14.92 -3.75 -11.11
CA THR A 42 -13.54 -4.10 -11.51
C THR A 42 -12.63 -2.88 -11.45
N LEU A 43 -13.12 -1.70 -11.84
CA LEU A 43 -12.35 -0.46 -11.77
C LEU A 43 -12.00 -0.09 -10.32
N THR A 44 -12.96 -0.19 -9.38
CA THR A 44 -12.70 0.11 -7.97
C THR A 44 -11.70 -0.86 -7.35
N ASP A 45 -11.80 -2.14 -7.67
CA ASP A 45 -10.89 -3.18 -7.18
C ASP A 45 -9.47 -2.99 -7.74
N THR A 46 -9.38 -2.58 -9.01
CA THR A 46 -8.12 -2.24 -9.67
C THR A 46 -7.45 -1.03 -9.01
N GLN A 47 -8.21 0.04 -8.73
CA GLN A 47 -7.66 1.22 -8.05
C GLN A 47 -7.10 0.88 -6.65
N THR A 48 -7.79 0.03 -5.90
CA THR A 48 -7.35 -0.40 -4.57
C THR A 48 -6.04 -1.21 -4.66
N SER A 49 -5.98 -2.16 -5.60
CA SER A 49 -4.78 -2.95 -5.87
C SER A 49 -3.58 -2.07 -6.29
N MET A 50 -3.84 -1.06 -7.12
CA MET A 50 -2.83 -0.09 -7.55
C MET A 50 -2.25 0.72 -6.38
N ARG A 51 -3.08 1.19 -5.45
CA ARG A 51 -2.63 1.93 -4.25
C ARG A 51 -1.74 1.06 -3.35
N ARG A 52 -2.10 -0.21 -3.17
CA ARG A 52 -1.28 -1.17 -2.42
C ARG A 52 0.07 -1.42 -3.11
N ALA A 53 0.07 -1.58 -4.43
CA ALA A 53 1.31 -1.72 -5.20
C ALA A 53 2.19 -0.46 -5.12
N GLN A 54 1.60 0.74 -5.10
CA GLN A 54 2.33 1.99 -4.85
C GLN A 54 2.94 2.01 -3.46
N ALA A 55 2.20 1.62 -2.41
CA ALA A 55 2.72 1.52 -1.06
C ALA A 55 3.92 0.56 -0.98
N ILE A 56 3.84 -0.64 -1.57
CA ILE A 56 4.97 -1.59 -1.61
C ILE A 56 6.20 -0.98 -2.28
N ARG A 57 6.05 -0.32 -3.42
CA ARG A 57 7.17 0.35 -4.11
C ARG A 57 7.79 1.45 -3.27
N LEU A 58 6.98 2.20 -2.53
CA LEU A 58 7.47 3.23 -1.61
C LEU A 58 8.24 2.61 -0.45
N ILE A 59 7.81 1.46 0.08
CA ILE A 59 8.57 0.76 1.13
C ILE A 59 9.91 0.26 0.57
N GLU A 60 9.94 -0.26 -0.65
CA GLU A 60 11.20 -0.67 -1.29
C GLU A 60 12.13 0.54 -1.54
N ASP A 61 11.60 1.70 -1.94
CA ASP A 61 12.40 2.93 -2.06
C ASP A 61 13.11 3.29 -0.74
N LEU A 62 12.43 3.16 0.41
CA LEU A 62 13.06 3.37 1.71
C LEU A 62 14.13 2.31 2.01
N SER A 63 13.85 1.04 1.70
CA SER A 63 14.81 -0.08 1.82
C SER A 63 16.09 0.21 1.04
N GLU A 64 15.98 0.64 -0.21
CA GLU A 64 17.13 0.97 -1.04
C GLU A 64 17.92 2.18 -0.50
N ARG A 65 17.24 3.23 -0.02
CA ARG A 65 17.92 4.37 0.66
C ARG A 65 18.72 3.90 1.88
N MET A 66 18.14 3.03 2.70
CA MET A 66 18.83 2.48 3.87
C MET A 66 20.05 1.63 3.50
N LYS A 67 20.01 0.87 2.39
CA LYS A 67 21.15 0.06 1.90
C LYS A 67 22.34 0.90 1.44
N VAL A 68 22.10 2.15 1.04
CA VAL A 68 23.13 3.11 0.62
C VAL A 68 23.77 3.80 1.83
N ASN A 69 23.08 3.88 2.97
CA ASN A 69 23.65 4.41 4.20
C ASN A 69 24.68 3.40 4.80
N PRO A 70 25.99 3.75 4.89
CA PRO A 70 27.08 2.81 5.16
C PRO A 70 26.94 1.96 6.44
N ASN A 71 26.20 2.43 7.44
CA ASN A 71 25.91 1.69 8.67
C ASN A 71 24.51 2.03 9.20
N ALA A 72 23.47 1.89 8.37
CA ALA A 72 22.09 2.19 8.77
C ALA A 72 21.66 1.49 10.08
N LEU A 73 22.26 0.34 10.39
CA LEU A 73 22.01 -0.41 11.62
C LEU A 73 22.43 0.33 12.89
N SER A 74 23.59 1.02 12.92
CA SER A 74 23.99 1.81 14.10
C SER A 74 23.10 3.02 14.30
N GLY A 75 22.66 3.64 13.20
CA GLY A 75 21.76 4.80 13.19
C GLY A 75 20.28 4.46 13.05
N ILE A 76 19.85 3.21 13.31
CA ILE A 76 18.49 2.78 12.98
C ILE A 76 17.40 3.61 13.68
N ASN A 77 17.68 4.13 14.87
CA ASN A 77 16.78 5.00 15.62
C ASN A 77 16.43 6.29 14.85
N THR A 78 17.32 6.78 13.98
CA THR A 78 17.07 7.95 13.14
C THR A 78 15.99 7.68 12.08
N TYR A 79 15.78 6.41 11.71
CA TYR A 79 14.71 5.99 10.82
C TYR A 79 13.37 5.75 11.53
N VAL A 80 13.30 5.85 12.87
CA VAL A 80 12.06 5.67 13.63
C VAL A 80 11.27 6.99 13.62
N ALA A 81 10.06 6.94 13.09
CA ALA A 81 9.17 8.09 13.06
C ALA A 81 7.71 7.66 13.17
N GLY A 82 7.00 8.23 14.15
CA GLY A 82 5.56 8.00 14.31
C GLY A 82 4.71 8.66 13.23
N TRP A 83 3.40 8.48 13.38
CA TRP A 83 2.42 9.24 12.60
C TRP A 83 2.53 10.73 12.90
N THR A 84 2.32 11.53 11.87
CA THR A 84 2.16 12.98 12.01
C THR A 84 0.72 13.36 11.66
N ALA A 85 0.16 14.38 12.33
CA ALA A 85 -1.16 14.90 12.01
C ALA A 85 -1.21 15.40 10.56
N THR A 86 -0.18 16.14 10.16
CA THR A 86 0.09 16.54 8.77
C THR A 86 1.35 15.82 8.30
N PRO A 87 1.31 15.06 7.19
CA PRO A 87 2.52 14.48 6.63
C PRO A 87 3.52 15.59 6.28
N PRO A 88 4.82 15.36 6.42
CA PRO A 88 5.81 16.39 6.13
C PRO A 88 5.71 16.80 4.65
N THR A 89 5.31 18.04 4.41
CA THR A 89 5.30 18.66 3.07
C THR A 89 6.53 19.54 2.85
N THR A 90 7.33 19.82 3.88
CA THR A 90 8.55 20.61 3.73
C THR A 90 9.73 19.72 3.37
N ALA A 91 10.58 20.20 2.46
CA ALA A 91 11.82 19.51 2.11
C ALA A 91 12.75 19.38 3.34
N ALA A 92 13.67 18.43 3.27
CA ALA A 92 14.73 18.34 4.26
C ALA A 92 15.58 19.63 4.30
N THR A 93 15.90 20.08 5.52
CA THR A 93 16.62 21.34 5.74
C THR A 93 18.06 21.23 5.25
N LYS A 94 18.75 20.13 5.61
CA LYS A 94 20.04 19.76 5.03
C LYS A 94 19.80 18.83 3.85
N LYS A 95 20.41 19.12 2.69
CA LYS A 95 20.33 18.26 1.51
C LYS A 95 21.58 17.40 1.44
N CYS A 96 21.43 16.08 1.53
CA CYS A 96 22.55 15.13 1.44
C CYS A 96 22.74 14.67 -0.01
N VAL A 97 23.00 15.62 -0.90
CA VAL A 97 23.19 15.39 -2.35
C VAL A 97 24.34 16.25 -2.89
N GLY A 98 24.93 15.81 -4.01
CA GLY A 98 26.00 16.53 -4.69
C GLY A 98 27.27 16.63 -3.84
N SER A 99 27.81 17.83 -3.69
CA SER A 99 29.03 18.10 -2.92
C SER A 99 28.80 18.31 -1.41
N THR A 100 27.56 18.15 -0.92
CA THR A 100 27.27 18.35 0.50
C THR A 100 27.67 17.13 1.32
N THR A 101 28.64 17.31 2.23
CA THR A 101 29.01 16.26 3.18
C THR A 101 27.94 16.09 4.25
N CYS A 102 27.43 14.88 4.41
CA CYS A 102 26.52 14.49 5.47
C CYS A 102 27.13 13.38 6.32
N THR A 103 26.92 13.48 7.63
CA THR A 103 27.07 12.34 8.53
C THR A 103 26.00 11.30 8.20
N GLN A 104 26.20 10.08 8.72
CA GLN A 104 25.21 9.02 8.60
C GLN A 104 23.82 9.42 9.13
N ALA A 105 23.78 10.08 10.29
CA ALA A 105 22.53 10.49 10.91
C ALA A 105 21.82 11.54 10.05
N GLU A 106 22.56 12.53 9.53
CA GLU A 106 22.01 13.55 8.65
C GLU A 106 21.50 12.97 7.32
N LEU A 107 22.18 11.96 6.76
CA LEU A 107 21.70 11.25 5.58
C LEU A 107 20.40 10.49 5.87
N ALA A 108 20.32 9.80 7.01
CA ALA A 108 19.12 9.10 7.43
C ALA A 108 17.92 10.06 7.63
N GLU A 109 18.13 11.21 8.28
CA GLU A 109 17.11 12.24 8.44
C GLU A 109 16.65 12.82 7.09
N TYR A 110 17.60 13.08 6.19
CA TYR A 110 17.32 13.54 4.83
C TYR A 110 16.46 12.53 4.06
N ASP A 111 16.88 11.26 4.03
CA ASP A 111 16.19 10.19 3.32
C ASP A 111 14.79 9.95 3.88
N LEU A 112 14.66 9.84 5.20
CA LEU A 112 13.36 9.61 5.84
C LEU A 112 12.40 10.77 5.54
N LYS A 113 12.89 12.02 5.61
CA LYS A 113 12.05 13.19 5.37
C LYS A 113 11.62 13.30 3.91
N GLU A 114 12.52 13.08 2.95
CA GLU A 114 12.15 13.13 1.53
C GLU A 114 11.28 11.94 1.12
N TRP A 115 11.52 10.76 1.71
CA TRP A 115 10.66 9.59 1.52
C TRP A 115 9.24 9.82 2.06
N LYS A 116 9.06 10.34 3.29
CA LYS A 116 7.71 10.67 3.81
C LYS A 116 7.00 11.70 2.93
N ARG A 117 7.77 12.63 2.34
CA ARG A 117 7.30 13.60 1.34
C ARG A 117 6.83 12.90 0.05
N LEU A 118 7.56 11.90 -0.42
CA LEU A 118 7.20 11.10 -1.58
C LEU A 118 5.92 10.28 -1.31
N VAL A 119 5.78 9.70 -0.12
CA VAL A 119 4.57 8.98 0.31
C VAL A 119 3.35 9.89 0.27
N GLU A 120 3.46 11.10 0.83
CA GLU A 120 2.38 12.10 0.83
C GLU A 120 1.93 12.47 -0.58
N ARG A 121 2.87 12.70 -1.51
CA ARG A 121 2.56 13.06 -2.90
C ARG A 121 2.01 11.91 -3.74
N SER A 122 2.37 10.68 -3.38
CA SER A 122 2.07 9.49 -4.19
C SER A 122 0.74 8.83 -3.82
N LEU A 123 0.24 9.07 -2.61
CA LEU A 123 -0.97 8.43 -2.09
C LEU A 123 -1.98 9.46 -1.57
N PRO A 124 -3.31 9.26 -1.75
CA PRO A 124 -4.32 10.17 -1.25
C PRO A 124 -4.26 10.29 0.28
N LEU A 125 -3.96 11.49 0.78
CA LEU A 125 -3.71 11.74 2.21
C LEU A 125 -2.69 10.78 2.82
N GLY A 126 -1.67 10.44 2.02
CA GLY A 126 -0.62 9.51 2.36
C GLY A 126 0.18 9.95 3.58
N ASN A 127 0.46 9.02 4.48
CA ASN A 127 1.43 9.21 5.56
C ASN A 127 2.12 7.89 5.86
N ALA A 128 3.23 7.94 6.58
CA ALA A 128 3.94 6.74 7.01
C ALA A 128 4.41 6.84 8.45
N ALA A 129 4.50 5.67 9.08
CA ALA A 129 5.15 5.45 10.37
C ALA A 129 6.19 4.34 10.23
N THR A 130 7.28 4.46 10.95
CA THR A 130 8.40 3.52 10.98
C THR A 130 8.77 3.23 12.42
N PHE A 131 8.98 1.97 12.75
CA PHE A 131 9.23 1.49 14.10
C PHE A 131 10.18 0.29 14.08
N LEU A 132 10.86 0.05 15.21
CA LEU A 132 11.73 -1.12 15.34
C LEU A 132 10.89 -2.37 15.54
N ALA A 133 11.24 -3.46 14.84
CA ALA A 133 10.60 -4.75 15.09
C ALA A 133 11.04 -5.30 16.45
N LEU A 134 10.17 -6.05 17.13
CA LEU A 134 10.57 -6.86 18.28
C LEU A 134 11.19 -8.16 17.79
N ALA A 135 12.10 -8.71 18.60
CA ALA A 135 12.41 -10.14 18.52
C ALA A 135 11.32 -10.91 19.29
N ASP A 136 10.93 -12.07 18.81
CA ASP A 136 9.82 -12.86 19.35
C ASP A 136 9.90 -13.05 20.89
N GLY A 137 8.76 -12.83 21.57
CA GLY A 137 8.51 -13.29 22.94
C GLY A 137 8.84 -12.32 24.09
N ASP A 138 9.57 -11.24 23.86
CA ASP A 138 9.88 -10.26 24.91
C ASP A 138 9.50 -8.84 24.46
N SER A 139 8.31 -8.39 24.86
CA SER A 139 7.81 -7.02 24.66
C SER A 139 8.66 -5.95 25.36
N SER A 140 9.68 -6.35 26.13
CA SER A 140 10.56 -5.46 26.90
C SER A 140 11.86 -5.12 26.17
N SER A 141 12.25 -5.87 25.14
CA SER A 141 13.54 -5.67 24.48
C SER A 141 13.37 -5.35 22.98
N ILE A 142 13.64 -4.08 22.64
CA ILE A 142 13.78 -3.61 21.26
C ILE A 142 15.14 -4.12 20.72
N THR A 143 15.30 -5.43 20.63
CA THR A 143 16.58 -6.09 20.31
C THR A 143 16.68 -6.53 18.86
N ASN A 144 15.57 -6.65 18.13
CA ASN A 144 15.59 -6.89 16.68
C ASN A 144 15.88 -5.59 15.92
N ARG A 145 17.06 -5.01 16.14
CA ARG A 145 17.59 -3.87 15.39
C ARG A 145 17.84 -4.20 13.92
N ARG A 146 17.66 -5.46 13.50
CA ARG A 146 17.94 -5.90 12.12
C ARG A 146 16.75 -5.72 11.19
N GLN A 147 15.58 -5.35 11.71
CA GLN A 147 14.38 -5.13 10.92
C GLN A 147 13.70 -3.82 11.32
N LEU A 148 13.27 -3.05 10.31
CA LEU A 148 12.44 -1.87 10.48
C LEU A 148 11.04 -2.21 9.98
N GLY A 149 10.03 -2.03 10.83
CA GLY A 149 8.63 -2.07 10.45
C GLY A 149 8.26 -0.75 9.76
N VAL A 150 7.69 -0.85 8.56
CA VAL A 150 7.24 0.31 7.77
C VAL A 150 5.74 0.21 7.55
N LEU A 151 5.00 1.16 8.08
CA LEU A 151 3.57 1.30 7.88
C LEU A 151 3.29 2.50 6.97
N ILE A 152 2.61 2.27 5.85
CA ILE A 152 2.11 3.34 4.99
C ILE A 152 0.59 3.34 5.05
N ARG A 153 -0.02 4.52 5.21
CA ARG A 153 -1.47 4.71 5.17
C ARG A 153 -1.89 5.56 3.98
N TRP A 154 -3.09 5.31 3.48
CA TRP A 154 -3.77 6.16 2.50
C TRP A 154 -5.27 6.15 2.72
N ARG A 155 -5.95 7.19 2.23
CA ARG A 155 -7.42 7.23 2.21
C ARG A 155 -7.92 6.56 0.94
N GLU A 156 -8.77 5.56 1.10
CA GLU A 156 -9.52 5.06 -0.03
C GLU A 156 -10.66 6.02 -0.37
N ASN A 157 -10.80 6.32 -1.65
CA ASN A 157 -11.91 7.10 -2.17
C ASN A 157 -13.10 6.16 -2.35
N GLU A 158 -13.80 5.87 -1.26
CA GLU A 158 -14.97 4.99 -1.29
C GLU A 158 -16.23 5.80 -1.16
N ARG A 159 -17.22 5.50 -2.01
CA ARG A 159 -18.57 6.05 -1.91
C ARG A 159 -19.19 5.55 -0.60
N GLU A 160 -19.75 6.45 0.21
CA GLU A 160 -20.36 6.09 1.49
C GLU A 160 -21.67 5.28 1.32
N ASP A 161 -22.20 5.22 0.09
CA ASP A 161 -23.61 4.96 -0.21
C ASP A 161 -24.08 3.48 -0.28
N PHE A 162 -23.25 2.48 0.02
CA PHE A 162 -23.71 1.07 0.03
C PHE A 162 -23.93 0.48 1.43
N ALA A 163 -23.77 1.29 2.47
CA ALA A 163 -24.08 0.91 3.84
C ALA A 163 -25.42 1.53 4.27
N SER A 164 -26.51 1.24 3.55
CA SER A 164 -27.85 1.63 4.00
C SER A 164 -28.40 0.69 5.08
N ASP A 165 -27.76 -0.46 5.29
CA ASP A 165 -28.13 -1.44 6.31
C ASP A 165 -26.91 -1.98 7.10
N ALA A 166 -27.21 -2.72 8.17
CA ALA A 166 -26.20 -3.30 9.05
C ALA A 166 -25.34 -4.37 8.33
N ALA A 167 -25.91 -5.05 7.34
CA ALA A 167 -25.21 -6.08 6.56
C ALA A 167 -24.15 -5.47 5.63
N GLY A 168 -24.48 -4.39 4.92
CA GLY A 168 -23.56 -3.61 4.09
C GLY A 168 -22.44 -2.97 4.91
N THR A 169 -22.78 -2.51 6.13
CA THR A 169 -21.78 -2.00 7.08
C THR A 169 -20.79 -3.09 7.53
N ALA A 170 -21.27 -4.29 7.85
CA ALA A 170 -20.44 -5.42 8.25
C ALA A 170 -19.55 -5.94 7.10
N ALA A 171 -20.10 -6.03 5.89
CA ALA A 171 -19.34 -6.42 4.69
C ALA A 171 -18.24 -5.40 4.35
N LYS A 172 -18.55 -4.10 4.45
CA LYS A 172 -17.55 -3.02 4.31
C LYS A 172 -16.44 -3.15 5.34
N LYS A 173 -16.79 -3.38 6.61
CA LYS A 173 -15.81 -3.59 7.67
C LYS A 173 -14.92 -4.81 7.40
N ALA A 174 -15.50 -5.94 7.01
CA ALA A 174 -14.76 -7.17 6.70
C ALA A 174 -13.80 -6.97 5.51
N TYR A 175 -14.25 -6.28 4.45
CA TYR A 175 -13.40 -5.94 3.31
C TYR A 175 -12.22 -5.06 3.72
N LYS A 176 -12.46 -3.99 4.51
CA LYS A 176 -11.40 -3.10 4.99
C LYS A 176 -10.43 -3.79 5.93
N ASP A 177 -10.92 -4.63 6.82
CA ASP A 177 -10.09 -5.39 7.76
C ASP A 177 -9.19 -6.40 7.01
N ALA A 178 -9.68 -6.99 5.91
CA ALA A 178 -8.88 -7.89 5.07
C ALA A 178 -7.73 -7.17 4.34
N ILE A 179 -7.87 -5.87 4.09
CA ILE A 179 -6.84 -5.05 3.42
C ILE A 179 -5.90 -4.40 4.43
N ASN A 180 -6.40 -4.07 5.63
CA ASN A 180 -5.65 -3.37 6.65
C ASN A 180 -4.73 -4.31 7.45
N THR A 181 -3.54 -4.55 6.91
CA THR A 181 -2.55 -5.43 7.56
C THR A 181 -1.87 -4.80 8.79
N GLY A 182 -2.20 -3.55 9.14
CA GLY A 182 -1.61 -2.81 10.27
C GLY A 182 -2.59 -2.53 11.43
N ALA A 183 -3.81 -3.08 11.40
CA ALA A 183 -4.85 -2.80 12.39
C ALA A 183 -4.55 -3.34 13.80
N SER A 184 -3.63 -4.31 13.90
CA SER A 184 -3.29 -5.02 15.13
C SER A 184 -1.85 -4.81 15.58
N ILE A 185 -1.14 -3.80 15.09
CA ILE A 185 0.27 -3.57 15.47
C ILE A 185 0.35 -2.53 16.58
N LYS A 186 1.10 -2.85 17.63
CA LYS A 186 1.47 -1.94 18.69
C LYS A 186 2.73 -1.12 18.34
N SER A 187 2.99 -0.04 19.06
CA SER A 187 4.16 0.86 18.99
C SER A 187 5.43 0.20 19.44
N ASP A 188 5.31 -0.85 20.25
CA ASP A 188 6.40 -1.78 20.53
C ASP A 188 6.70 -2.69 19.33
N GLY A 189 5.80 -2.85 18.34
CA GLY A 189 5.98 -3.77 17.19
C GLY A 189 5.34 -5.15 17.39
N SER A 190 4.68 -5.39 18.53
CA SER A 190 3.90 -6.60 18.81
C SER A 190 2.51 -6.58 18.17
N ILE A 191 1.90 -7.75 18.02
CA ILE A 191 0.51 -7.88 17.58
C ILE A 191 -0.42 -7.71 18.81
N GLY A 192 -1.23 -6.66 18.86
CA GLY A 192 -2.29 -6.47 19.86
C GLY A 192 -3.26 -5.33 19.55
N THR A 193 -4.12 -4.99 20.52
CA THR A 193 -5.17 -3.98 20.34
C THR A 193 -4.62 -2.55 20.42
N LYS A 194 -4.63 -1.85 19.27
CA LYS A 194 -4.44 -0.39 19.04
C LYS A 194 -3.47 0.34 19.99
N ASP A 195 -2.28 0.60 19.47
CA ASP A 195 -1.27 1.52 20.04
C ASP A 195 -1.09 2.75 19.13
N PRO A 196 -0.32 3.80 19.49
CA PRO A 196 -0.10 4.99 18.67
C PRO A 196 0.50 4.75 17.28
N THR A 197 1.05 3.57 16.98
CA THR A 197 1.53 3.21 15.63
C THR A 197 0.54 2.37 14.84
N ALA A 198 -0.59 1.96 15.44
CA ALA A 198 -1.65 1.25 14.73
C ALA A 198 -2.17 2.09 13.56
N CYS A 199 -2.77 1.42 12.58
CA CYS A 199 -3.38 2.10 11.45
C CYS A 199 -4.43 3.13 11.93
N PRO A 200 -4.27 4.43 11.61
CA PRO A 200 -5.21 5.46 12.06
C PRO A 200 -6.62 5.21 11.54
N ALA A 201 -7.63 5.63 12.32
CA ALA A 201 -9.03 5.47 11.94
C ALA A 201 -9.32 6.13 10.59
N ASN A 202 -10.20 5.52 9.79
CA ASN A 202 -10.61 5.98 8.45
C ASN A 202 -9.52 5.93 7.37
N PHE A 203 -8.44 5.17 7.61
CA PHE A 203 -7.41 4.90 6.60
C PHE A 203 -7.24 3.40 6.38
N THR A 204 -6.76 3.06 5.19
CA THR A 204 -6.20 1.74 4.89
C THR A 204 -4.69 1.81 5.10
N CYS A 205 -4.10 0.76 5.67
CA CYS A 205 -2.65 0.69 5.86
C CYS A 205 -2.05 -0.58 5.26
N HIS A 206 -0.81 -0.47 4.83
CA HIS A 206 0.04 -1.58 4.44
C HIS A 206 1.27 -1.62 5.35
N LEU A 207 1.57 -2.82 5.87
CA LEU A 207 2.75 -3.13 6.67
C LEU A 207 3.71 -3.98 5.86
N GLN A 208 4.99 -3.64 5.93
CA GLN A 208 6.07 -4.52 5.53
C GLN A 208 7.27 -4.29 6.45
N TYR A 209 7.96 -5.38 6.79
CA TYR A 209 9.24 -5.33 7.49
C TYR A 209 10.36 -5.36 6.47
N ILE A 210 11.33 -4.46 6.61
CA ILE A 210 12.52 -4.40 5.75
C ILE A 210 13.77 -4.71 6.57
N PRO A 211 14.74 -5.47 6.02
CA PRO A 211 16.00 -5.71 6.70
C PRO A 211 16.86 -4.45 6.71
N VAL A 212 17.59 -4.24 7.79
CA VAL A 212 18.53 -3.12 7.94
C VAL A 212 19.96 -3.64 7.85
N SER A 213 20.70 -3.17 6.84
CA SER A 213 22.08 -3.62 6.60
C SER A 213 23.11 -2.83 7.42
N ALA A 214 24.14 -3.53 7.86
CA ALA A 214 25.40 -2.94 8.31
C ALA A 214 26.53 -3.39 7.36
N ARG A 215 27.35 -2.46 6.87
CA ARG A 215 28.51 -2.78 6.02
C ARG A 215 29.79 -2.76 6.85
N CYS A 216 30.00 -3.77 7.66
CA CYS A 216 31.22 -3.88 8.46
C CYS A 216 32.29 -4.70 7.72
N ALA A 217 33.54 -4.28 7.82
CA ALA A 217 34.70 -4.99 7.30
C ALA A 217 35.59 -5.47 8.45
N PRO A 218 36.26 -6.62 8.34
CA PRO A 218 37.25 -7.03 9.34
C PRO A 218 38.39 -6.00 9.41
N ASP A 219 38.73 -5.59 10.63
CA ASP A 219 39.91 -4.77 10.93
C ASP A 219 41.08 -5.67 11.30
N PHE A 220 42.00 -5.82 10.35
CA PHE A 220 43.18 -6.67 10.50
C PHE A 220 44.29 -6.04 11.36
N ARG A 221 44.12 -4.80 11.84
CA ARG A 221 45.14 -4.13 12.68
C ARG A 221 45.25 -4.70 14.09
N ALA A 222 44.20 -5.36 14.59
CA ALA A 222 44.13 -5.87 15.97
C ALA A 222 44.76 -7.27 16.17
N GLY A 223 45.29 -7.90 15.12
CA GLY A 223 45.82 -9.27 15.18
C GLY A 223 44.72 -10.35 15.17
N ASN A 224 45.13 -11.61 14.96
CA ASN A 224 44.22 -12.73 14.66
C ASN A 224 43.47 -13.31 15.88
N SER A 225 43.74 -12.84 17.10
CA SER A 225 43.18 -13.42 18.33
C SER A 225 41.79 -12.89 18.70
N ALA A 226 41.35 -11.78 18.10
CA ALA A 226 39.98 -11.28 18.20
C ALA A 226 39.68 -10.40 16.96
N PRO A 227 38.97 -10.90 15.92
CA PRO A 227 38.69 -10.10 14.74
C PRO A 227 37.78 -8.92 15.14
N LEU A 228 38.35 -7.72 15.18
CA LEU A 228 37.56 -6.49 15.28
C LEU A 228 36.88 -6.24 13.94
N PHE A 229 35.67 -5.70 13.98
CA PHE A 229 34.96 -5.28 12.77
C PHE A 229 34.87 -3.76 12.78
N PHE A 230 35.30 -3.13 11.70
CA PHE A 230 35.13 -1.71 11.44
C PHE A 230 33.86 -1.50 10.62
N CYS A 231 32.92 -0.72 11.13
CA CYS A 231 31.73 -0.30 10.41
C CYS A 231 31.86 1.20 10.14
N PRO A 232 32.01 1.66 8.88
CA PRO A 232 32.12 3.08 8.59
C PRO A 232 30.88 3.85 9.04
N GLY A 233 31.09 4.98 9.72
CA GLY A 233 30.01 5.83 10.23
C GLY A 233 29.64 5.61 11.70
N THR A 234 30.38 4.78 12.43
CA THR A 234 30.37 4.74 13.92
C THR A 234 31.12 5.90 14.53
#